data_AF-A0A5R2N8R6-F1
#
_entry.id   AF-A0A5R2N8R6-F1
#
_cell.length_a   1.000
_cell.length_b   1.000
_cell.length_c   1.000
_cell.angle_alpha   90.00
_cell.angle_beta   90.00
_cell.angle_gamma   90.00
#
_symmetry.space_group_name_H-M   'P 1'
#
loop_
_entity.id
_entity.type
_entity.pdbx_description
1 polymer ?
#
loop_
_entity_poly.entity_id
_entity_poly.type
_entity_poly.pdbx_seq_one_letter_code
_entity_poly.pdbx_strand_id
1 'polypeptide(L)'
;MSTVSAGFRLIRAGWVLVREGVVAALPGEELSGLPKFGWRLARLFTRRRALAYERSDRLAKAVVRLGPSYVKLGQFLATRPDVVGND
;
A
#
# COMPACT_ATOMS: atom_id res chain seq x y z
N MET A 1 -7.38 18.09 -17.04
CA MET A 1 -7.42 16.68 -16.63
C MET A 1 -8.74 16.45 -15.93
N SER A 2 -9.60 15.55 -16.43
CA SER A 2 -10.94 15.37 -15.87
C SER A 2 -10.86 14.72 -14.49
N THR A 3 -11.48 15.34 -13.48
CA THR A 3 -11.54 14.88 -12.08
C THR A 3 -11.93 13.40 -11.95
N VAL A 4 -12.75 12.91 -12.89
CA VAL A 4 -13.17 11.51 -13.02
C VAL A 4 -11.99 10.56 -13.30
N SER A 5 -11.06 10.95 -14.17
CA SER A 5 -9.87 10.14 -14.49
C SER A 5 -8.91 10.06 -13.31
N ALA A 6 -8.81 11.13 -12.50
CA ALA A 6 -8.04 11.14 -11.27
C ALA A 6 -8.65 10.20 -10.22
N GLY A 7 -9.98 10.23 -10.04
CA GLY A 7 -10.70 9.30 -9.17
C GLY A 7 -10.46 7.83 -9.55
N PHE A 8 -10.56 7.49 -10.84
CA PHE A 8 -10.27 6.14 -11.33
C PHE A 8 -8.83 5.69 -11.05
N ARG A 9 -7.84 6.59 -11.22
CA ARG A 9 -6.44 6.28 -10.90
C ARG A 9 -6.25 6.05 -9.40
N LEU A 10 -6.93 6.82 -8.56
CA LEU A 10 -6.87 6.67 -7.10
C LEU A 10 -7.49 5.34 -6.64
N ILE A 11 -8.67 5.00 -7.15
CA ILE A 11 -9.33 3.71 -6.88
C ILE A 11 -8.43 2.55 -7.34
N ARG A 12 -7.85 2.65 -8.55
CA ARG A 12 -6.91 1.65 -9.05
C ARG A 12 -5.68 1.52 -8.16
N ALA A 13 -5.15 2.63 -7.66
CA ALA A 13 -4.00 2.62 -6.77
C ALA A 13 -4.33 1.93 -5.43
N GLY A 14 -5.45 2.29 -4.81
CA GLY A 14 -5.96 1.61 -3.61
C GLY A 14 -6.18 0.12 -3.83
N TRP A 15 -6.75 -0.27 -4.97
CA TRP A 15 -6.95 -1.67 -5.34
C TRP A 15 -5.63 -2.44 -5.48
N VAL A 16 -4.59 -1.84 -6.09
CA VAL A 16 -3.26 -2.46 -6.18
C VAL A 16 -2.65 -2.66 -4.80
N LEU A 17 -2.75 -1.67 -3.91
CA LEU A 17 -2.23 -1.75 -2.54
C LEU A 17 -2.90 -2.86 -1.71
N VAL A 18 -4.22 -2.99 -1.81
CA VAL A 18 -4.98 -4.06 -1.14
C VAL A 18 -4.57 -5.42 -1.69
N ARG A 19 -4.52 -5.56 -3.02
CA ARG A 19 -4.26 -6.83 -3.70
C ARG A 19 -2.84 -7.35 -3.48
N GLU A 20 -1.85 -6.45 -3.44
CA GLU A 20 -0.44 -6.78 -3.15
C GLU A 20 -0.18 -6.87 -1.62
N GLY A 21 -1.20 -6.73 -0.78
CA GLY A 21 -1.13 -7.02 0.65
C GLY A 21 -0.46 -5.96 1.50
N VAL A 22 -0.32 -4.73 0.99
CA VAL A 22 0.25 -3.60 1.74
C VAL A 22 -0.64 -3.25 2.93
N VAL A 23 -1.95 -3.18 2.71
CA VAL A 23 -2.94 -2.87 3.78
C VAL A 23 -2.94 -3.97 4.84
N ALA A 24 -2.86 -5.24 4.44
CA ALA A 24 -2.81 -6.37 5.35
C ALA A 24 -1.49 -6.45 6.15
N ALA A 25 -0.43 -5.79 5.69
CA ALA A 25 0.85 -5.73 6.39
C ALA A 25 0.93 -4.60 7.42
N LEU A 26 -0.06 -3.69 7.44
CA LEU A 26 -0.20 -2.69 8.50
C LEU A 26 -0.76 -3.34 9.78
N PRO A 27 -0.34 -2.89 10.99
CA PRO A 27 -0.83 -3.41 12.26
C PRO A 27 -2.31 -3.05 12.46
N GLY A 28 -3.22 -3.89 11.94
CA GLY A 28 -4.66 -3.72 12.09
C GLY A 28 -5.19 -4.00 13.50
N GLU A 29 -4.31 -4.40 14.42
CA GLU A 29 -4.62 -4.70 15.82
C GLU A 29 -4.91 -3.41 16.61
N GLU A 30 -4.25 -2.32 16.24
CA GLU A 30 -4.43 -0.97 16.80
C GLU A 30 -5.71 -0.29 16.29
N LEU A 31 -6.34 -0.83 15.25
CA LEU A 31 -7.59 -0.28 14.69
C LEU A 31 -8.80 -0.83 15.46
N SER A 32 -9.74 0.07 15.79
CA SER A 32 -11.04 -0.24 16.40
C SER A 32 -12.20 0.25 15.52
N GLY A 33 -13.38 -0.36 15.64
CA GLY A 33 -14.60 0.06 14.93
C GLY A 33 -14.59 -0.17 13.41
N LEU A 34 -15.16 0.79 12.66
CA LEU A 34 -15.31 0.75 11.20
C LEU A 34 -13.98 0.59 10.43
N PRO A 35 -12.87 1.28 10.79
CA PRO A 35 -11.57 1.05 10.19
C PRO A 35 -11.08 -0.40 10.26
N LYS A 36 -11.34 -1.09 11.39
CA LYS A 36 -10.97 -2.51 11.58
C LYS A 36 -11.75 -3.43 10.63
N PHE A 37 -13.02 -3.12 10.39
CA PHE A 37 -13.84 -3.87 9.44
C PHE A 37 -13.34 -3.68 8.00
N GLY A 38 -13.04 -2.44 7.61
CA GLY A 38 -12.42 -2.14 6.31
C GLY A 38 -11.08 -2.85 6.13
N TRP A 39 -10.24 -2.87 7.15
CA TRP A 39 -8.97 -3.59 7.15
C TRP A 39 -9.16 -5.11 7.01
N ARG A 40 -10.12 -5.71 7.73
CA ARG A 40 -10.44 -7.15 7.60
C ARG A 40 -10.91 -7.50 6.19
N LEU A 41 -11.77 -6.67 5.60
CA LEU A 41 -12.18 -6.84 4.20
C LEU A 41 -10.99 -6.73 3.25
N ALA A 42 -10.14 -5.71 3.39
CA ALA A 42 -8.93 -5.57 2.57
C ALA A 42 -7.98 -6.77 2.71
N ARG A 43 -7.85 -7.32 3.91
CA ARG A 43 -7.08 -8.55 4.17
C ARG A 43 -7.67 -9.76 3.45
N LEU A 44 -8.99 -9.88 3.37
CA LEU A 44 -9.66 -10.94 2.60
C LEU A 44 -9.39 -10.84 1.10
N PHE A 45 -9.31 -9.63 0.56
CA PHE A 45 -8.97 -9.37 -0.85
C PHE A 45 -7.47 -9.44 -1.16
N THR A 46 -6.63 -9.65 -0.15
CA THR A 46 -5.18 -9.80 -0.35
C THR A 46 -4.87 -11.11 -1.05
N ARG A 47 -3.97 -11.09 -2.05
CA ARG A 47 -3.54 -12.32 -2.73
C ARG A 47 -2.76 -13.23 -1.79
N ARG A 48 -3.06 -14.54 -1.81
CA ARG A 48 -2.30 -15.56 -1.06
C ARG A 48 -0.79 -15.50 -1.30
N ARG A 49 -0.38 -15.26 -2.55
CA ARG A 49 1.04 -15.11 -2.91
C ARG A 49 1.67 -13.86 -2.26
N ALA A 50 0.92 -12.80 -2.00
CA ALA A 50 1.41 -11.62 -1.29
C ALA A 50 1.64 -11.89 0.20
N LEU A 51 0.83 -12.74 0.82
CA LEU A 51 0.97 -13.13 2.23
C LEU A 51 2.25 -13.92 2.51
N ALA A 52 2.83 -14.58 1.50
CA ALA A 52 4.09 -15.30 1.60
C ALA A 52 5.34 -14.40 1.61
N TYR A 53 5.21 -13.12 1.26
CA TYR A 53 6.31 -12.17 1.28
C TYR A 53 6.36 -11.37 2.58
N GLU A 54 7.55 -10.89 2.94
CA GLU A 54 7.74 -9.96 4.04
C GLU A 54 7.05 -8.61 3.77
N ARG A 55 6.80 -7.84 4.84
CA ARG A 55 6.09 -6.56 4.78
C ARG A 55 6.76 -5.58 3.80
N SER A 56 8.09 -5.48 3.83
CA SER A 56 8.88 -4.60 2.96
C SER A 56 8.74 -4.98 1.48
N ASP A 57 8.78 -6.27 1.18
CA ASP A 57 8.63 -6.81 -0.17
C ASP A 57 7.24 -6.57 -0.76
N ARG A 58 6.18 -6.66 0.06
CA ARG A 58 4.81 -6.35 -0.37
C ARG A 58 4.69 -4.90 -0.81
N LEU A 59 5.31 -3.99 -0.07
CA LEU A 59 5.29 -2.56 -0.36
C LEU A 59 6.10 -2.25 -1.63
N ALA A 60 7.30 -2.82 -1.76
CA ALA A 60 8.12 -2.69 -2.97
C ALA A 60 7.37 -3.17 -4.23
N LYS A 61 6.73 -4.35 -4.18
CA LYS A 61 5.94 -4.88 -5.30
C LYS A 61 4.74 -4.01 -5.66
N ALA A 62 4.05 -3.47 -4.66
CA ALA A 62 2.95 -2.56 -4.91
C ALA A 62 3.42 -1.27 -5.59
N VAL A 63 4.53 -0.68 -5.13
CA VAL A 63 5.13 0.53 -5.72
C VAL A 63 5.56 0.29 -7.17
N VAL A 64 6.22 -0.84 -7.46
CA VAL A 64 6.57 -1.22 -8.84
C VAL A 64 5.32 -1.35 -9.72
N ARG A 65 4.23 -1.91 -9.19
CA ARG A 65 2.98 -2.10 -9.93
C ARG A 65 2.16 -0.83 -10.12
N LEU A 66 2.30 0.15 -9.23
CA LEU A 66 1.74 1.50 -9.37
C LEU A 66 2.48 2.30 -10.45
N GLY A 67 3.74 1.94 -10.72
CA GLY A 67 4.52 2.43 -11.85
C GLY A 67 5.71 3.31 -11.45
N PRO A 68 6.55 3.70 -12.43
CA PRO A 68 7.85 4.33 -12.19
C PRO A 68 7.78 5.66 -11.43
N SER A 69 6.68 6.40 -11.53
CA SER A 69 6.48 7.64 -10.75
C SER A 69 6.42 7.37 -9.23
N TYR A 70 5.82 6.25 -8.81
CA TYR A 70 5.75 5.87 -7.39
C TYR A 70 7.09 5.31 -6.89
N VAL A 71 7.84 4.63 -7.74
CA VAL A 71 9.21 4.16 -7.42
C VAL A 71 10.12 5.34 -7.09
N LYS A 72 10.04 6.42 -7.89
CA LYS A 72 10.81 7.65 -7.62
C LYS A 72 10.43 8.32 -6.30
N LEU A 73 9.15 8.30 -5.92
CA LEU A 73 8.72 8.79 -4.61
C LEU A 73 9.32 7.95 -3.49
N GLY A 74 9.33 6.62 -3.62
CA GLY A 74 10.01 5.74 -2.68
C GLY A 74 11.50 6.03 -2.56
N GLN A 75 12.18 6.26 -3.69
CA GLN A 75 13.60 6.64 -3.72
C GLN A 75 13.85 8.00 -3.05
N PHE A 76 12.98 8.98 -3.28
CA PHE A 76 13.07 10.28 -2.63
C PHE A 76 12.87 10.18 -1.11
N LEU A 77 11.90 9.38 -0.67
CA LEU A 77 11.68 9.12 0.75
C LEU A 77 12.88 8.39 1.37
N ALA A 78 13.45 7.40 0.68
CA ALA A 78 14.66 6.68 1.14
C ALA A 78 15.88 7.60 1.29
N THR A 79 15.95 8.70 0.54
CA THR A 79 17.03 9.70 0.67
C THR A 79 16.78 10.73 1.78
N ARG A 80 15.60 10.75 2.41
CA ARG A 80 15.29 11.63 3.53
C ARG A 80 15.24 10.83 4.85
N PRO A 81 16.34 10.81 5.63
CA PRO A 81 16.41 10.06 6.89
C PRO A 81 15.33 10.52 7.90
N ASP A 82 14.85 11.76 7.79
CA ASP A 82 13.80 12.33 8.65
C ASP A 82 12.46 11.57 8.61
N VAL A 83 12.17 10.84 7.54
CA VAL A 83 10.88 10.14 7.33
C VAL A 83 11.01 8.62 7.43
N VAL A 84 12.23 8.09 7.26
CA VAL A 84 12.51 6.64 7.22
C VAL A 84 13.04 6.12 8.56
N GLY A 85 13.41 7.02 9.47
CA GLY A 85 13.81 6.70 10.83
C GLY A 85 15.28 7.05 11.06
N ASN A 86 15.52 7.82 12.13
CA ASN A 86 16.82 7.95 12.76
C ASN A 86 16.71 7.18 14.07
N ASP A 87 17.12 5.91 14.04
CA ASP A 87 17.07 4.89 15.11
C ASP A 87 15.69 4.47 15.67
#